data_AF-A0A7C2A0C6-F1
#
_entry.id   AF-A0A7C2A0C6-F1
#
_cell.length_a   1.000
_cell.length_b   1.000
_cell.length_c   1.000
_cell.angle_alpha   90.00
_cell.angle_beta   90.00
_cell.angle_gamma   90.00
#
_symmetry.space_group_name_H-M   'P 1'
#
loop_
_entity.id
_entity.type
_entity.pdbx_description
1 polymer ?
#
loop_
_entity_poly.entity_id
_entity_poly.type
_entity_poly.pdbx_seq_one_letter_code
_entity_poly.pdbx_strand_id
1 'polypeptide(L)'
;MLRRTICYPWVSVIHISEPFGVPPVVVGPDIRPRLLAPLEKVLLNMHQEPQGLQVLQALDSDRSVLIHDEDYQSAEAVENANEFTIAGEP
;
A
#
# COMPACT_ATOMS: atom_id res chain seq x y z
N MET A 1 14.91 13.31 12.92
CA MET A 1 14.86 12.33 14.03
C MET A 1 14.99 10.95 13.39
N LEU A 2 16.23 10.44 13.27
CA LEU A 2 16.51 9.19 12.56
C LEU A 2 16.13 8.01 13.46
N ARG A 3 15.05 7.30 13.12
CA ARG A 3 14.71 6.02 13.75
C ARG A 3 15.83 5.04 13.38
N ARG A 4 16.67 4.74 14.37
CA ARG A 4 17.75 3.74 14.29
C ARG A 4 17.08 2.37 14.18
N THR A 5 16.94 1.87 12.97
CA THR A 5 16.69 0.45 12.74
C THR A 5 17.90 -0.29 13.29
N ILE A 6 17.69 -1.11 14.32
CA ILE A 6 18.68 -2.07 14.79
C ILE A 6 18.80 -3.12 13.69
N CYS A 7 19.66 -2.84 12.71
CA CYS A 7 20.15 -3.86 11.80
C CYS A 7 21.33 -4.52 12.53
N TYR A 8 21.26 -5.83 12.72
CA TYR A 8 22.37 -6.57 13.32
C TYR A 8 23.65 -6.36 12.48
N PRO A 9 24.84 -6.24 13.10
CA PRO A 9 26.08 -5.90 12.39
C PRO A 9 26.51 -6.92 11.34
N TRP A 10 25.87 -8.09 11.31
CA TRP A 10 26.13 -9.18 10.37
C TRP A 10 25.09 -9.28 9.24
N VAL A 11 24.07 -8.42 9.22
CA VAL A 11 23.05 -8.39 8.17
C VAL A 11 23.35 -7.28 7.18
N SER A 12 23.43 -7.62 5.89
CA SER A 12 23.52 -6.67 4.79
C SER A 12 22.38 -6.88 3.79
N VAL A 13 21.91 -5.77 3.22
CA VAL A 13 20.98 -5.80 2.09
C VAL A 13 21.79 -6.16 0.84
N ILE A 14 21.52 -7.32 0.25
CA ILE A 14 22.23 -7.82 -0.95
C ILE A 14 21.55 -7.43 -2.26
N HIS A 15 20.27 -7.06 -2.19
CA HIS A 15 19.47 -6.64 -3.33
C HIS A 15 18.32 -5.78 -2.85
N ILE A 16 17.99 -4.75 -3.63
CA ILE A 16 16.84 -3.87 -3.42
C ILE A 16 16.04 -3.97 -4.72
N SER A 17 14.75 -4.26 -4.63
CA SER A 17 13.89 -4.28 -5.80
C SER A 17 13.75 -2.88 -6.38
N GLU A 18 13.28 -2.80 -7.62
CA GLU A 18 12.72 -1.55 -8.13
C GLU A 18 11.58 -1.05 -7.20
N PRO A 19 11.26 0.25 -7.23
CA PRO A 19 10.15 0.79 -6.46
C PRO A 19 8.85 0.03 -6.75
N PHE A 20 8.22 -0.43 -5.68
CA PHE A 20 6.92 -1.11 -5.72
C PHE A 20 5.88 -0.24 -5.03
N GLY A 21 4.69 -0.15 -5.60
CA GLY A 21 3.61 0.68 -5.07
C GLY A 21 3.25 0.31 -3.63
N VAL A 22 2.95 1.32 -2.81
CA VAL A 22 2.36 1.10 -1.48
C VAL A 22 0.97 0.48 -1.68
N PRO A 23 0.65 -0.63 -0.99
CA PRO A 23 -0.62 -1.31 -1.20
C PRO A 23 -1.80 -0.38 -0.90
N PRO A 24 -2.81 -0.31 -1.80
CA PRO A 24 -3.91 0.61 -1.63
C PRO A 24 -4.98 0.07 -0.68
N VAL A 25 -5.87 0.97 -0.25
CA VAL A 25 -7.08 0.60 0.48
C VAL A 25 -8.13 0.16 -0.53
N VAL A 26 -8.56 -1.09 -0.45
CA VAL A 26 -9.56 -1.69 -1.34
C VAL A 26 -10.85 -2.02 -0.59
N VAL A 27 -11.97 -2.02 -1.31
CA VAL A 27 -13.29 -2.37 -0.77
C VAL A 27 -13.91 -3.50 -1.60
N GLY A 28 -14.73 -4.32 -0.97
CA GLY A 28 -15.48 -5.36 -1.67
C GLY A 28 -16.54 -4.78 -2.62
N PRO A 29 -16.95 -5.54 -3.65
CA PRO A 29 -17.88 -5.07 -4.67
C PRO A 29 -19.26 -4.69 -4.12
N ASP A 30 -19.68 -5.30 -3.01
CA ASP A 30 -21.01 -5.11 -2.42
C ASP A 30 -21.06 -4.01 -1.34
N ILE A 31 -20.04 -3.15 -1.25
CA ILE A 31 -20.04 -2.07 -0.27
C ILE A 31 -21.19 -1.08 -0.54
N ARG A 32 -21.92 -0.72 0.52
CA ARG A 32 -22.99 0.27 0.41
C ARG A 32 -22.40 1.64 0.03
N PRO A 33 -22.82 2.29 -1.07
CA PRO A 33 -22.26 3.58 -1.50
C PRO A 33 -22.36 4.68 -0.43
N ARG A 34 -23.42 4.62 0.40
CA ARG A 34 -23.64 5.54 1.52
C ARG A 34 -22.56 5.47 2.61
N LEU A 35 -21.85 4.34 2.71
CA LEU A 35 -20.73 4.15 3.63
C LEU A 35 -19.39 4.52 2.99
N LEU A 36 -19.24 4.29 1.69
CA LEU A 36 -17.98 4.50 0.98
C LEU A 36 -17.57 5.98 0.96
N ALA A 37 -18.47 6.86 0.51
CA ALA A 37 -18.18 8.29 0.41
C ALA A 37 -17.72 8.95 1.72
N PRO A 38 -18.36 8.74 2.89
CA PRO A 38 -17.87 9.30 4.14
C PRO A 38 -16.55 8.67 4.60
N LEU A 39 -16.33 7.37 4.35
CA LEU A 39 -15.08 6.69 4.70
C LEU A 39 -13.90 7.25 3.89
N GLU A 40 -14.07 7.37 2.58
CA GLU A 40 -13.09 7.96 1.68
C GLU A 40 -12.72 9.39 2.12
N LYS A 41 -13.73 10.21 2.42
CA LYS A 41 -13.52 11.57 2.92
C LYS A 41 -12.70 11.58 4.21
N VAL A 42 -12.98 10.67 5.16
CA VAL A 42 -12.23 10.59 6.42
C VAL A 42 -10.78 10.21 6.16
N LEU A 43 -10.52 9.18 5.34
CA LEU A 43 -9.16 8.72 5.05
C LEU A 43 -8.33 9.81 4.35
N LEU A 44 -8.90 10.46 3.33
CA LEU A 44 -8.22 11.52 2.57
C LEU A 44 -7.89 12.75 3.43
N ASN A 45 -8.72 13.09 4.41
CA ASN A 45 -8.52 14.28 5.25
C ASN A 45 -7.90 13.97 6.61
N MET A 46 -7.55 12.72 6.89
CA MET A 46 -6.99 12.29 8.18
C MET A 46 -5.73 13.08 8.59
N HIS A 47 -4.92 13.49 7.62
CA HIS A 47 -3.71 14.28 7.83
C HIS A 47 -3.95 15.74 8.25
N GLN A 48 -5.19 16.22 8.17
CA GLN A 48 -5.57 17.60 8.51
C GLN A 48 -6.01 17.73 9.97
N GLU A 49 -6.36 16.63 10.61
CA GLU A 49 -6.90 16.59 11.98
C GLU A 49 -5.86 16.04 12.96
N PRO A 50 -5.68 16.63 14.16
CA PRO A 50 -4.71 16.15 15.14
C PRO A 50 -4.89 14.68 15.54
N GLN A 51 -6.15 14.23 15.66
CA GLN A 51 -6.47 12.84 15.95
C GLN A 51 -6.07 11.92 14.78
N GLY A 52 -6.26 12.38 13.55
CA GLY A 52 -5.89 11.60 12.37
C GLY A 52 -4.38 11.50 12.19
N LEU A 53 -3.62 12.56 12.49
CA LEU A 53 -2.15 12.52 12.52
C LEU A 53 -1.62 11.49 13.54
N GLN A 54 -2.27 11.32 14.69
CA GLN A 54 -1.91 10.28 15.66
C GLN A 54 -2.09 8.87 15.10
N VAL A 55 -3.17 8.63 14.35
CA VAL A 55 -3.44 7.34 13.70
C VAL A 55 -2.41 7.09 12.59
N LEU A 56 -2.16 8.08 11.74
CA LEU A 56 -1.18 8.01 10.65
C LEU A 56 0.24 7.70 11.17
N GLN A 57 0.65 8.33 12.27
CA GLN A 57 1.93 8.04 12.93
C GLN A 57 2.01 6.62 13.49
N ALA A 58 0.91 6.09 14.01
CA ALA A 58 0.86 4.71 14.51
C ALA A 58 0.96 3.68 13.37
N LEU A 59 0.53 4.06 12.16
CA LEU A 59 0.57 3.24 10.95
C LEU A 59 1.84 3.46 10.09
N ASP A 60 2.76 4.33 10.53
CA ASP A 60 3.95 4.73 9.77
C ASP A 60 3.60 5.23 8.35
N SER A 61 2.50 5.97 8.24
CA SER A 61 1.94 6.47 6.98
C SER A 61 1.79 7.99 7.02
N ASP A 62 2.03 8.68 5.90
CA ASP A 62 1.94 10.15 5.86
C ASP A 62 0.51 10.66 5.61
N ARG A 63 -0.18 10.07 4.63
CA ARG A 63 -1.55 10.42 4.24
C ARG A 63 -2.11 9.37 3.28
N SER A 64 -3.42 9.35 3.12
CA SER A 64 -4.08 8.69 2.00
C SER A 64 -4.21 9.65 0.82
N VAL A 65 -4.07 9.13 -0.39
CA VAL A 65 -4.29 9.85 -1.65
C VAL A 65 -5.23 9.04 -2.54
N LEU A 66 -5.88 9.71 -3.48
CA LEU A 66 -6.57 9.01 -4.57
C LEU A 66 -5.53 8.39 -5.50
N ILE A 67 -5.87 7.21 -6.00
CA ILE A 67 -5.05 6.45 -6.94
C ILE A 67 -5.85 6.18 -8.22
N HIS A 68 -5.13 5.86 -9.28
CA HIS A 68 -5.66 5.40 -10.55
C HIS A 68 -5.25 3.95 -10.79
N ASP A 69 -5.93 3.26 -11.71
CA ASP A 69 -5.61 1.87 -12.05
C ASP A 69 -4.14 1.72 -12.50
N GLU A 70 -3.56 2.75 -13.10
CA GLU A 70 -2.16 2.81 -13.50
C GLU A 70 -1.18 2.67 -12.32
N ASP A 71 -1.58 3.06 -11.10
CA ASP A 71 -0.75 2.90 -9.90
C ASP A 71 -0.56 1.41 -9.52
N TYR A 72 -1.39 0.52 -10.07
CA TYR A 72 -1.31 -0.93 -9.87
C TYR A 72 -0.31 -1.63 -10.82
N GLN A 73 0.25 -0.92 -11.81
CA GLN A 73 1.13 -1.51 -12.84
C GLN A 73 2.33 -2.26 -12.25
N SER A 74 2.90 -1.77 -11.14
CA SER A 74 4.02 -2.46 -10.48
C SER A 74 3.63 -3.84 -9.95
N ALA A 75 2.41 -4.00 -9.45
CA ALA A 75 1.87 -5.28 -8.99
C ALA A 75 1.59 -6.22 -10.16
N GLU A 76 0.98 -5.72 -11.24
CA GLU A 76 0.76 -6.49 -12.47
C GLU A 76 2.08 -7.01 -13.05
N ALA A 77 3.14 -6.19 -13.03
CA ALA A 77 4.46 -6.61 -13.50
C ALA A 77 5.02 -7.79 -12.71
N VAL A 78 4.81 -7.82 -11.39
CA VAL A 78 5.21 -8.94 -10.54
C VAL A 78 4.36 -10.18 -10.81
N GLU A 79 3.04 -10.04 -10.95
CA GLU A 79 2.15 -11.15 -11.29
C GLU A 79 2.50 -11.77 -12.65
N ASN A 80 2.69 -10.95 -13.68
CA ASN A 80 3.06 -11.39 -15.03
C ASN A 80 4.46 -12.03 -15.06
N ALA A 81 5.42 -11.50 -14.29
CA ALA A 81 6.73 -12.13 -14.14
C ALA A 81 6.66 -13.48 -13.40
N ASN A 82 5.58 -13.71 -12.65
CA ASN A 82 5.30 -14.93 -11.93
C ASN A 82 4.35 -15.87 -12.69
N GLU A 83 4.06 -15.58 -13.98
CA GLU A 83 3.34 -16.48 -14.88
C GLU A 83 4.23 -17.69 -15.21
N PHE A 84 4.36 -18.56 -14.23
CA PHE A 84 4.79 -19.93 -14.43
C PHE A 84 3.68 -20.57 -15.27
N THR A 85 3.90 -20.75 -16.57
CA THR A 85 3.06 -21.59 -17.41
C THR A 85 2.95 -22.94 -16.71
N ILE A 86 1.83 -23.20 -16.03
CA ILE A 86 1.46 -24.56 -15.65
C ILE A 86 1.13 -25.23 -16.99
N ALA A 87 2.14 -25.80 -17.62
CA ALA A 87 1.95 -26.64 -18.78
C ALA A 87 1.15 -27.87 -18.33
N GLY A 88 -0.06 -28.00 -18.86
CA GLY A 88 -0.99 -29.11 -18.58
C GLY A 88 -2.03 -28.70 -17.54
N GLU A 89 -3.32 -28.71 -17.84
CA GLU A 89 -4.10 -29.84 -18.37
C GLU A 89 -5.53 -29.34 -18.72
N PRO A 90 -6.35 -30.16 -19.42
CA PRO A 90 -6.80 -30.06 -20.82
C PRO A 90 -7.81 -28.96 -21.19
#